data_AF-A0A0R1QM60-F1
#
_entry.id   AF-A0A0R1QM60-F1
#
_cell.length_a   1.000
_cell.length_b   1.000
_cell.length_c   1.000
_cell.angle_alpha   90.00
_cell.angle_beta   90.00
_cell.angle_gamma   90.00
#
_symmetry.space_group_name_H-M   'P 1'
#
loop_
_entity.id
_entity.type
_entity.pdbx_description
1 polymer ?
#
loop_
_entity_poly.entity_id
_entity_poly.type
_entity_poly.pdbx_seq_one_letter_code
_entity_poly.pdbx_strand_id
1 'polypeptide(L)'
;MIKLYTDAGLNTNLNLGVVAYVIKHNNDIYKKALHHDSQDNHYLEFLALKLALQVIIDHQWNDDLILIHSDSQIVIDSLDKNYSKHYQPILDEILLELQKFPGYFAKHVADKDNGAAHALVHQKMLNIRTHGDK
;
A
#
# COMPACT_ATOMS: atom_id res chain seq x y z
N MET A 1 13.97 -6.76 10.33
CA MET A 1 12.81 -7.21 9.49
C MET A 1 11.70 -6.17 9.55
N ILE A 2 11.17 -5.80 8.39
CA ILE A 2 10.12 -4.81 8.20
C ILE A 2 8.78 -5.53 8.04
N LYS A 3 7.74 -5.10 8.76
CA LYS A 3 6.36 -5.52 8.49
C LYS A 3 5.63 -4.36 7.83
N LEU A 4 5.23 -4.56 6.58
CA LEU A 4 4.47 -3.61 5.80
C LEU A 4 3.02 -4.07 5.70
N TYR A 5 2.09 -3.15 5.93
CA TYR A 5 0.64 -3.33 5.74
C TYR A 5 0.18 -2.24 4.76
N THR A 6 -0.54 -2.62 3.72
CA THR A 6 -1.04 -1.70 2.69
C THR A 6 -2.54 -1.88 2.54
N ASP A 7 -3.24 -0.78 2.28
CA ASP A 7 -4.66 -0.80 1.93
C ASP A 7 -4.96 0.41 1.04
N ALA A 8 -6.02 0.32 0.25
CA ALA A 8 -6.57 1.44 -0.47
C ALA A 8 -8.09 1.46 -0.40
N GLY A 9 -8.66 2.61 -0.73
CA GLY A 9 -10.09 2.75 -0.84
C GLY A 9 -10.46 3.73 -1.94
N LEU A 10 -11.54 3.42 -2.63
CA LEU A 10 -12.14 4.28 -3.63
C LEU A 10 -13.56 4.66 -3.22
N ASN A 11 -13.86 5.96 -3.26
CA ASN A 11 -15.22 6.45 -3.26
C ASN A 11 -15.58 7.03 -4.63
N THR A 12 -16.30 6.25 -5.42
CA THR A 12 -16.68 6.60 -6.79
C THR A 12 -17.61 7.82 -6.87
N ASN A 13 -18.51 7.99 -5.90
CA ASN A 13 -19.45 9.12 -5.87
C ASN A 13 -18.74 10.48 -5.73
N LEU A 14 -17.60 10.50 -5.03
CA LEU A 14 -16.81 11.71 -4.78
C LEU A 14 -15.54 11.77 -5.63
N ASN A 15 -15.34 10.81 -6.53
CA ASN A 15 -14.09 10.64 -7.28
C ASN A 15 -12.84 10.66 -6.38
N LEU A 16 -12.93 10.02 -5.22
CA LEU A 16 -11.95 10.14 -4.14
C LEU A 16 -11.23 8.82 -3.91
N GLY A 17 -9.94 8.76 -4.28
CA GLY A 17 -9.05 7.64 -3.97
C GLY A 17 -8.22 7.93 -2.72
N VAL A 18 -8.03 6.91 -1.89
CA VAL A 18 -7.10 6.99 -0.75
C VAL A 18 -6.22 5.75 -0.76
N VAL A 19 -4.93 5.95 -0.52
CA VAL A 19 -3.96 4.87 -0.27
C VAL A 19 -3.42 5.02 1.14
N ALA A 20 -3.20 3.92 1.83
CA ALA A 20 -2.64 3.89 3.16
C ALA A 20 -1.61 2.78 3.32
N TYR A 21 -0.65 3.05 4.20
CA TYR A 21 0.32 2.04 4.60
C TYR A 21 0.78 2.24 6.03
N VAL A 22 1.15 1.12 6.66
CA VAL A 22 1.76 1.06 7.99
C VAL A 22 3.04 0.24 7.89
N ILE A 23 4.16 0.87 8.20
CA ILE A 23 5.49 0.27 8.22
C ILE A 23 5.88 0.10 9.68
N LYS A 24 6.14 -1.14 10.09
CA LYS A 24 6.72 -1.45 11.40
C LYS A 24 8.14 -1.91 11.20
N HIS A 25 9.10 -1.18 11.77
CA HIS A 25 10.52 -1.49 11.70
C HIS A 25 11.13 -1.30 13.09
N ASN A 26 11.74 -2.35 13.64
CA ASN A 26 12.22 -2.37 15.02
C ASN A 26 11.11 -1.97 16.03
N ASN A 27 11.32 -0.89 16.78
CA ASN A 27 10.35 -0.32 17.73
C ASN A 27 9.51 0.81 17.13
N ASP A 28 9.77 1.20 15.88
CA ASP A 28 9.14 2.33 15.22
C ASP A 28 7.96 1.90 14.37
N ILE A 29 6.93 2.76 14.36
CA ILE A 29 5.75 2.61 13.52
C ILE A 29 5.58 3.88 12.71
N TYR A 30 5.80 3.77 11.40
CA TYR A 30 5.48 4.81 10.44
C TYR A 30 4.14 4.50 9.79
N LYS A 31 3.25 5.48 9.70
CA LYS A 31 1.93 5.31 9.09
C LYS A 31 1.51 6.53 8.32
N LYS A 32 0.89 6.34 7.16
CA LYS A 32 0.46 7.44 6.31
C LYS A 32 -0.76 7.05 5.49
N ALA A 33 -1.63 8.02 5.24
CA ALA A 33 -2.72 7.92 4.28
C ALA A 33 -2.75 9.18 3.41
N LEU A 34 -2.85 8.96 2.10
CA LEU A 34 -2.75 9.99 1.08
C LEU A 34 -3.98 9.95 0.19
N HIS A 35 -4.45 11.14 -0.19
CA HIS A 35 -5.43 11.28 -1.25
C HIS A 35 -4.76 11.02 -2.60
N HIS A 36 -5.47 10.38 -3.51
CA HIS A 36 -5.05 10.24 -4.89
C HIS A 36 -6.25 10.32 -5.84
N ASP A 37 -6.09 11.09 -6.91
CA ASP A 37 -7.06 11.17 -8.00
C ASP A 37 -6.92 9.93 -8.90
N SER A 38 -7.67 8.87 -8.58
CA SER A 38 -7.82 7.67 -9.41
C SER A 38 -9.21 7.10 -9.23
N GLN A 39 -9.77 6.55 -10.31
CA GLN A 39 -11.04 5.83 -10.31
C GLN A 39 -10.88 4.31 -10.33
N ASP A 40 -9.63 3.82 -10.29
CA ASP A 40 -9.34 2.39 -10.30
C ASP A 40 -8.85 1.97 -8.91
N ASN A 41 -9.70 1.22 -8.20
CA ASN A 41 -9.38 0.73 -6.87
C ASN A 41 -8.17 -0.21 -6.88
N HIS A 42 -8.10 -1.13 -7.84
CA HIS A 42 -6.98 -2.06 -7.91
C HIS A 42 -5.66 -1.32 -8.17
N TYR A 43 -5.66 -0.31 -9.03
CA TYR A 43 -4.50 0.55 -9.21
C TYR A 43 -4.06 1.21 -7.89
N LEU A 44 -5.01 1.71 -7.09
CA LEU A 44 -4.71 2.31 -5.79
C LEU A 44 -4.07 1.29 -4.81
N GLU A 45 -4.49 0.02 -4.85
CA GLU A 45 -3.84 -1.04 -4.05
C GLU A 45 -2.36 -1.23 -4.42
N PHE A 46 -2.05 -1.31 -5.72
CA PHE A 46 -0.65 -1.38 -6.18
C PHE A 46 0.12 -0.12 -5.78
N LEU A 47 -0.52 1.04 -5.91
CA LEU A 47 0.08 2.32 -5.57
C LEU A 47 0.38 2.45 -4.07
N ALA A 48 -0.47 1.93 -3.20
CA ALA A 48 -0.23 1.90 -1.75
C ALA A 48 1.08 1.15 -1.44
N LEU A 49 1.30 -0.01 -2.08
CA LEU A 49 2.55 -0.76 -1.96
C LEU A 49 3.76 0.01 -2.49
N LYS A 50 3.68 0.53 -3.73
CA LYS A 50 4.77 1.31 -4.34
C LYS A 50 5.20 2.47 -3.44
N LEU A 51 4.26 3.29 -2.99
CA LEU A 51 4.57 4.45 -2.15
C LEU A 51 5.17 4.04 -0.80
N ALA A 52 4.75 2.91 -0.23
CA ALA A 52 5.33 2.41 1.00
C ALA A 52 6.78 1.95 0.81
N LEU A 53 7.09 1.26 -0.29
CA LEU A 53 8.45 0.85 -0.64
C LEU A 53 9.37 2.06 -0.83
N GLN A 54 8.89 3.10 -1.53
CA GLN A 54 9.63 4.35 -1.69
C GLN A 54 9.99 4.98 -0.35
N VAL A 55 9.03 5.09 0.58
CA VAL A 55 9.29 5.59 1.93
C VAL A 55 10.35 4.74 2.64
N ILE A 56 10.25 3.41 2.57
CA ILE A 56 11.23 2.52 3.20
C ILE A 56 12.65 2.75 2.64
N ILE A 57 12.78 2.91 1.33
CA ILE A 57 14.05 3.18 0.64
C ILE A 57 14.59 4.57 0.99
N ASP A 58 13.76 5.60 0.98
CA ASP A 58 14.14 6.98 1.30
C ASP A 58 14.63 7.12 2.74
N HIS A 59 14.05 6.34 3.65
CA HIS A 59 14.48 6.23 5.05
C HIS A 59 15.70 5.31 5.25
N GLN A 60 16.24 4.71 4.19
CA GLN A 60 17.37 3.77 4.23
C GLN A 60 17.11 2.55 5.13
N TRP A 61 15.88 2.06 5.16
CA TRP A 61 15.52 0.86 5.93
C TRP A 61 15.59 -0.42 5.09
N ASN A 62 15.95 -0.33 3.81
CA ASN A 62 15.92 -1.43 2.85
C ASN A 62 17.04 -2.48 3.00
N ASP A 63 17.85 -2.41 4.06
CA ASP A 63 18.84 -3.45 4.42
C ASP A 63 18.21 -4.67 5.12
N ASP A 64 16.90 -4.63 5.40
CA ASP A 64 16.14 -5.66 6.10
C ASP A 64 15.15 -6.39 5.17
N LEU A 65 14.84 -7.65 5.48
CA LEU A 65 13.75 -8.38 4.81
C LEU A 65 12.41 -7.69 5.05
N ILE A 66 11.56 -7.66 4.02
CA ILE A 66 10.21 -7.08 4.09
C ILE A 66 9.13 -8.17 4.05
N LEU A 67 8.18 -8.11 4.99
CA LEU A 67 6.97 -8.93 5.02
C LEU A 67 5.76 -8.03 4.69
N ILE A 68 5.24 -8.18 3.47
CA ILE A 68 4.13 -7.42 2.91
C ILE A 68 2.82 -8.10 3.26
N HIS A 69 1.89 -7.35 3.84
CA HIS A 69 0.53 -7.77 4.15
C HIS A 69 -0.45 -6.86 3.40
N SER A 70 -1.37 -7.48 2.68
CA SER A 70 -2.49 -6.80 2.03
C SER A 70 -3.68 -7.74 1.98
N ASP A 71 -4.88 -7.19 2.06
CA ASP A 71 -6.17 -7.84 1.74
C ASP A 71 -6.46 -7.84 0.23
N SER A 72 -5.62 -7.17 -0.57
CA SER A 72 -5.72 -7.17 -2.03
C SER A 72 -5.12 -8.43 -2.64
N GLN A 73 -5.96 -9.44 -2.87
CA GLN A 73 -5.54 -10.68 -3.52
C GLN A 73 -4.87 -10.44 -4.88
N ILE A 74 -5.31 -9.44 -5.66
CA ILE A 74 -4.70 -9.14 -6.96
C ILE A 74 -3.25 -8.67 -6.83
N VAL A 75 -2.92 -7.87 -5.80
CA VAL A 75 -1.54 -7.42 -5.55
C VAL A 75 -0.69 -8.62 -5.18
N ILE A 76 -1.14 -9.45 -4.24
CA ILE A 76 -0.41 -10.64 -3.78
C ILE A 76 -0.18 -11.62 -4.94
N ASP A 77 -1.22 -11.98 -5.68
CA ASP A 77 -1.11 -12.86 -6.85
C ASP A 77 -0.15 -12.31 -7.91
N SER A 78 -0.13 -10.99 -8.10
CA SER A 78 0.71 -10.35 -9.11
C SER A 78 2.18 -10.35 -8.71
N LEU A 79 2.48 -10.18 -7.42
CA LEU A 79 3.83 -10.31 -6.87
C LEU A 79 4.33 -11.75 -6.96
N ASP A 80 3.48 -12.73 -6.66
CA ASP A 80 3.86 -14.15 -6.71
C ASP A 80 4.14 -14.61 -8.15
N LYS A 81 3.39 -14.10 -9.12
CA LYS A 81 3.49 -14.46 -10.54
C LYS A 81 4.45 -13.56 -11.32
N ASN A 82 4.90 -12.46 -10.73
CA ASN A 82 5.56 -11.34 -11.44
C ASN A 82 4.78 -10.86 -12.67
N TYR A 83 3.46 -10.97 -12.63
CA TYR A 83 2.59 -10.66 -13.77
C TYR A 83 1.24 -10.12 -13.31
N SER A 84 0.78 -9.06 -13.96
CA SER A 84 -0.59 -8.55 -13.83
C SER A 84 -1.16 -8.17 -15.19
N LYS A 85 -2.33 -8.74 -15.52
CA LYS A 85 -2.98 -8.55 -16.82
C LYS A 85 -3.24 -7.08 -17.18
N HIS A 86 -3.60 -6.27 -16.19
CA HIS A 86 -4.01 -4.87 -16.39
C HIS A 86 -3.11 -3.87 -15.66
N TYR A 87 -2.25 -4.34 -14.75
CA TYR A 87 -1.43 -3.49 -13.88
C TYR A 87 0.08 -3.75 -14.04
N GLN A 88 0.51 -4.37 -15.15
CA GLN A 88 1.92 -4.67 -15.38
C GLN A 88 2.85 -3.47 -15.22
N PRO A 89 2.53 -2.25 -15.73
CA PRO A 89 3.47 -1.13 -15.62
C PRO A 89 3.80 -0.74 -14.18
N ILE A 90 2.79 -0.67 -13.29
CA ILE A 90 3.03 -0.35 -11.87
C ILE A 90 3.65 -1.54 -11.12
N LEU A 91 3.32 -2.77 -11.51
CA LEU A 91 3.96 -3.96 -10.97
C LEU A 91 5.46 -3.97 -11.30
N ASP A 92 5.86 -3.63 -12.52
CA ASP A 92 7.28 -3.59 -12.92
C ASP A 92 8.07 -2.59 -12.07
N GLU A 93 7.48 -1.43 -11.77
CA GLU A 93 8.07 -0.43 -10.86
C GLU A 93 8.23 -0.99 -9.44
N ILE A 94 7.20 -1.67 -8.92
CA ILE A 94 7.23 -2.32 -7.59
C ILE A 94 8.31 -3.40 -7.55
N LEU A 95 8.39 -4.26 -8.56
CA LEU A 95 9.38 -5.33 -8.65
C LEU A 95 10.81 -4.75 -8.71
N LEU A 96 11.01 -3.64 -9.42
CA LEU A 96 12.29 -2.93 -9.45
C LEU A 96 12.67 -2.36 -8.07
N GLU A 97 11.71 -1.81 -7.33
CA GLU A 97 11.94 -1.34 -5.96
C GLU A 97 12.26 -2.50 -5.00
N LEU A 98 11.55 -3.64 -5.13
CA LEU A 98 11.77 -4.83 -4.31
C LEU A 98 13.17 -5.45 -4.51
N GLN A 99 13.82 -5.25 -5.66
CA GLN A 99 15.21 -5.67 -5.88
C GLN A 99 16.23 -4.95 -5.00
N LYS A 100 15.86 -3.82 -4.39
CA LYS A 100 16.72 -3.05 -3.46
C LYS A 100 16.72 -3.61 -2.03
N PHE A 101 15.92 -4.65 -1.78
CA PHE A 101 15.81 -5.34 -0.51
C PHE A 101 16.57 -6.67 -0.58
N PRO A 102 17.07 -7.20 0.56
CA PRO A 102 17.66 -8.54 0.61
C PRO A 102 16.66 -9.66 0.26
N GLY A 103 15.35 -9.36 0.34
CA GLY A 103 14.27 -10.28 -0.01
C GLY A 103 12.93 -9.82 0.55
N TYR A 104 11.84 -10.37 0.02
CA TYR A 104 10.48 -10.09 0.47
C TYR A 104 9.63 -11.34 0.58
N PHE A 105 8.59 -11.26 1.40
CA PHE A 105 7.48 -12.20 1.43
C PHE A 105 6.18 -11.41 1.30
N ALA A 106 5.30 -11.83 0.40
CA ALA A 106 3.96 -11.27 0.24
C ALA A 106 2.93 -12.23 0.84
N LYS A 107 2.02 -11.70 1.65
CA LYS A 107 0.98 -12.50 2.30
C LYS A 107 -0.37 -11.81 2.20
N HIS A 108 -1.34 -12.53 1.64
CA HIS A 108 -2.74 -12.15 1.76
C HIS A 108 -3.20 -12.28 3.22
N VAL A 109 -3.82 -11.23 3.75
CA VAL A 109 -4.38 -11.18 5.11
C VAL A 109 -5.85 -10.79 5.07
N ALA A 110 -6.63 -11.24 6.05
CA ALA A 110 -8.01 -10.78 6.18
C ALA A 110 -8.05 -9.34 6.70
N ASP A 111 -9.11 -8.59 6.38
CA ASP A 111 -9.30 -7.17 6.79
C ASP A 111 -9.05 -6.95 8.29
N LYS A 112 -9.51 -7.87 9.15
CA LYS A 112 -9.31 -7.80 10.60
C LYS A 112 -7.83 -7.77 11.01
N ASP A 113 -6.97 -8.42 10.23
CA ASP A 113 -5.54 -8.52 10.43
C ASP A 113 -4.79 -7.37 9.70
N ASN A 114 -5.47 -6.67 8.77
CA ASN A 114 -5.03 -5.44 8.10
C ASN A 114 -5.62 -4.15 8.70
N GLY A 115 -6.31 -4.25 9.84
CA GLY A 115 -7.20 -3.20 10.34
C GLY A 115 -6.55 -1.83 10.59
N ALA A 116 -5.22 -1.76 10.78
CA ALA A 116 -4.52 -0.50 10.94
C ALA A 116 -4.42 0.30 9.64
N ALA A 117 -4.12 -0.34 8.50
CA ALA A 117 -4.10 0.32 7.20
C ALA A 117 -5.53 0.70 6.78
N HIS A 118 -6.48 -0.21 7.00
CA HIS A 118 -7.90 0.04 6.77
C HIS A 118 -8.45 1.23 7.52
N ALA A 119 -8.22 1.30 8.84
CA ALA A 119 -8.67 2.43 9.64
C ALA A 119 -8.10 3.77 9.12
N LEU A 120 -6.88 3.79 8.59
CA LEU A 120 -6.27 4.99 8.02
C LEU A 120 -6.96 5.43 6.73
N VAL A 121 -7.34 4.50 5.84
CA VAL A 121 -8.12 4.79 4.63
C VAL A 121 -9.44 5.47 5.02
N HIS A 122 -10.21 4.84 5.90
CA HIS A 122 -11.51 5.35 6.36
C HIS A 122 -11.38 6.70 7.04
N GLN A 123 -10.41 6.86 7.96
CA GLN A 123 -10.19 8.12 8.65
C GLN A 123 -9.83 9.25 7.67
N LYS A 124 -8.96 8.98 6.68
CA LYS A 124 -8.55 9.97 5.69
C LYS A 124 -9.73 10.37 4.79
N MET A 125 -10.53 9.41 4.34
CA MET A 125 -11.74 9.71 3.55
C MET A 125 -12.74 10.58 4.32
N LEU A 126 -13.00 10.27 5.60
CA LEU A 126 -13.89 11.08 6.45
C LEU A 126 -13.37 12.50 6.64
N ASN A 127 -12.06 12.67 6.83
CA ASN A 127 -11.43 13.98 6.98
C ASN A 127 -11.54 14.82 5.70
N ILE A 128 -11.33 14.23 4.52
CA ILE A 128 -11.47 14.94 3.24
C ILE A 128 -12.93 15.37 3.02
N ARG A 129 -13.91 14.50 3.32
CA ARG A 129 -15.33 14.86 3.23
C ARG A 129 -15.73 16.02 4.14
N THR A 130 -15.14 16.12 5.32
CA THR A 130 -15.51 17.15 6.31
C THR A 130 -14.80 18.48 6.08
N HIS A 131 -13.70 18.50 5.32
CA HIS A 131 -12.85 19.69 5.11
C HIS A 131 -12.68 20.09 3.64
N GLY A 132 -13.25 19.32 2.69
CA GLY A 132 -13.19 19.59 1.24
C GLY A 132 -14.10 20.72 0.74
N ASP A 133 -14.92 21.30 1.63
CA ASP A 133 -15.81 22.44 1.35
C ASP A 133 -15.26 23.79 1.90
N LYS A 134 -13.95 23.92 2.13
CA LYS A 134 -13.32 25.18 2.59
C LYS A 134 -12.18 25.65 1.71
#